data_AF-A0A2K9A729-F1
#
_entry.id   AF-A0A2K9A729-F1
#
_cell.length_a   1.000
_cell.length_b   1.000
_cell.length_c   1.000
_cell.angle_alpha   90.00
_cell.angle_beta   90.00
_cell.angle_gamma   90.00
#
_symmetry.space_group_name_H-M   'P 1'
#
loop_
_entity.id
_entity.type
_entity.pdbx_description
1 polymer ?
#
loop_
_entity_poly.entity_id
_entity_poly.type
_entity_poly.pdbx_seq_one_letter_code
_entity_poly.pdbx_strand_id
1 'polypeptide(L)'
;MNVYKYLPFMNDEDLEELADKILSNEVTEVPLYKLYPFLSRHKLEEIVAQMIEKNEHDHLMHVLPFVSANTIHMIREKISEGKLEGFDESHLLPFMSPNEIKDLFYSKLKETKKEEEQK
;
A
#
# COMPACT_ATOMS: atom_id res chain seq x y z
N MET A 1 -23.97 -10.13 12.86
CA MET A 1 -23.08 -10.36 14.02
C MET A 1 -21.73 -9.74 13.68
N ASN A 2 -21.22 -8.80 14.49
CA ASN A 2 -19.93 -8.16 14.21
C ASN A 2 -18.80 -9.10 14.69
N VAL A 3 -18.19 -9.82 13.75
CA VAL A 3 -17.06 -10.74 14.00
C VAL A 3 -15.73 -10.00 14.18
N TYR A 4 -15.64 -8.73 13.77
CA TYR A 4 -14.39 -7.95 13.83
C TYR A 4 -13.93 -7.67 15.26
N LYS A 5 -14.83 -7.73 16.25
CA LYS A 5 -14.50 -7.56 17.67
C LYS A 5 -13.59 -8.65 18.22
N TYR A 6 -13.43 -9.77 17.51
CA TYR A 6 -12.57 -10.88 17.93
C TYR A 6 -11.12 -10.71 17.42
N LEU A 7 -10.88 -9.94 16.36
CA LEU A 7 -9.57 -9.78 15.73
C LEU A 7 -8.46 -9.37 16.71
N PRO A 8 -8.66 -8.41 17.64
CA PRO A 8 -7.59 -8.00 18.58
C PRO A 8 -7.19 -9.08 19.60
N PHE A 9 -7.94 -10.18 19.70
CA PHE A 9 -7.72 -11.26 20.66
C PHE A 9 -7.26 -12.57 20.01
N MET A 10 -7.19 -12.60 18.68
CA MET A 10 -6.62 -13.71 17.92
C MET A 10 -5.09 -13.61 17.95
N ASN A 11 -4.40 -14.75 17.81
CA ASN A 11 -2.95 -14.75 17.69
C ASN A 11 -2.53 -14.38 16.26
N ASP A 12 -1.24 -14.08 16.07
CA ASP A 12 -0.69 -13.64 14.79
C ASP A 12 -0.87 -14.71 13.69
N GLU A 13 -0.65 -15.99 14.01
CA GLU A 13 -0.79 -17.10 13.05
C GLU A 13 -2.23 -17.22 12.52
N ASP A 14 -3.24 -17.13 13.39
CA ASP A 14 -4.65 -17.18 13.03
C ASP A 14 -5.07 -15.97 12.17
N LEU A 15 -4.51 -14.79 12.46
CA LEU A 15 -4.77 -13.57 11.70
C LEU A 15 -4.13 -13.62 10.31
N GLU A 16 -2.90 -14.12 10.21
CA GLU A 16 -2.22 -14.31 8.94
C GLU A 16 -2.91 -15.37 8.06
N GLU A 17 -3.34 -16.50 8.65
CA GLU A 17 -4.13 -17.52 7.95
C GLU A 17 -5.47 -16.94 7.45
N LEU A 18 -6.15 -16.14 8.27
CA LEU A 18 -7.39 -15.46 7.85
C LEU A 18 -7.13 -14.50 6.69
N ALA A 19 -6.01 -13.77 6.70
CA ALA A 19 -5.65 -12.89 5.59
C ALA A 19 -5.46 -13.68 4.28
N ASP A 20 -4.75 -14.80 4.35
CA ASP A 20 -4.51 -15.68 3.20
C ASP A 20 -5.82 -16.27 2.66
N LYS A 21 -6.74 -16.69 3.55
CA LYS A 21 -8.10 -17.15 3.17
C LYS A 21 -8.96 -16.08 2.51
N ILE A 22 -8.81 -14.82 2.93
CA ILE A 22 -9.50 -13.70 2.27
C ILE A 22 -8.91 -13.47 0.88
N LEU A 23 -7.58 -13.51 0.74
CA LEU A 23 -6.87 -13.34 -0.54
C LEU A 23 -7.16 -14.46 -1.54
N SER A 24 -7.40 -15.69 -1.06
CA SER A 24 -7.79 -16.84 -1.89
C SER A 24 -9.30 -16.88 -2.22
N ASN A 25 -10.09 -15.92 -1.73
CA ASN A 25 -11.56 -15.87 -1.80
C ASN A 25 -12.26 -17.05 -1.09
N GLU A 26 -11.59 -17.75 -0.17
CA GLU A 26 -12.23 -18.75 0.70
C GLU A 26 -13.12 -18.10 1.76
N VAL A 27 -12.77 -16.87 2.18
CA VAL A 27 -13.54 -16.04 3.11
C VAL A 27 -13.86 -14.71 2.44
N THR A 28 -15.14 -14.33 2.39
CA THR A 28 -15.59 -13.08 1.72
C THR A 28 -16.35 -12.14 2.66
N GLU A 29 -16.71 -12.63 3.85
CA GLU A 29 -17.49 -11.92 4.87
C GLU A 29 -16.65 -10.91 5.66
N VAL A 30 -15.32 -11.05 5.61
CA VAL A 30 -14.37 -10.21 6.32
C VAL A 30 -13.55 -9.43 5.30
N PRO A 31 -13.71 -8.09 5.22
CA PRO A 31 -12.87 -7.29 4.36
C PRO A 31 -11.42 -7.32 4.84
N LEU A 32 -10.47 -7.56 3.92
CA LEU A 32 -9.04 -7.66 4.23
C LEU A 32 -8.51 -6.45 5.04
N TYR A 33 -8.96 -5.23 4.71
CA TYR A 33 -8.51 -4.01 5.39
C TYR A 33 -8.82 -3.97 6.89
N LYS A 34 -9.75 -4.80 7.39
CA LYS A 34 -10.02 -4.93 8.81
C LYS A 34 -8.89 -5.62 9.57
N LEU A 35 -8.08 -6.42 8.88
CA LEU A 35 -6.96 -7.14 9.48
C LEU A 35 -5.71 -6.28 9.59
N TYR A 36 -5.52 -5.28 8.72
CA TYR A 36 -4.27 -4.52 8.62
C TYR A 36 -3.68 -4.00 9.95
N PRO A 37 -4.47 -3.49 10.92
CA PRO A 37 -3.93 -3.03 12.21
C PRO A 37 -3.30 -4.15 13.06
N PHE A 38 -3.61 -5.41 12.74
CA PHE A 38 -3.23 -6.58 13.53
C PHE A 38 -2.22 -7.49 12.81
N LEU A 39 -1.98 -7.27 11.52
CA LEU A 39 -1.04 -8.08 10.75
C LEU A 39 0.41 -7.65 10.99
N SER A 40 1.31 -8.61 10.90
CA SER A 40 2.74 -8.35 10.94
C SER A 40 3.17 -7.47 9.76
N ARG A 41 4.23 -6.67 9.95
CA ARG A 41 4.79 -5.85 8.86
C ARG A 41 5.21 -6.69 7.65
N HIS A 42 5.73 -7.89 7.91
CA HIS A 42 6.12 -8.84 6.86
C HIS A 42 4.91 -9.26 6.03
N LYS A 43 3.83 -9.70 6.67
CA LYS A 43 2.59 -10.05 5.97
C LYS A 43 2.00 -8.86 5.21
N LEU A 44 2.02 -7.65 5.78
CA LEU A 44 1.57 -6.45 5.06
C LEU A 44 2.42 -6.15 3.81
N GLU A 45 3.73 -6.36 3.88
CA GLU A 45 4.63 -6.22 2.72
C GLU A 45 4.34 -7.27 1.63
N GLU A 46 4.10 -8.53 2.01
CA GLU A 46 3.64 -9.57 1.07
C GLU A 46 2.32 -9.19 0.39
N ILE A 47 1.34 -8.71 1.17
CA ILE A 47 0.04 -8.27 0.66
C ILE A 47 0.22 -7.13 -0.35
N VAL A 48 1.05 -6.13 -0.03
CA VAL A 48 1.36 -5.03 -0.95
C VAL A 48 1.98 -5.55 -2.23
N ALA A 49 2.95 -6.46 -2.15
CA ALA A 49 3.59 -7.03 -3.34
C ALA A 49 2.56 -7.69 -4.27
N GLN A 50 1.63 -8.47 -3.72
CA GLN A 50 0.55 -9.10 -4.48
C GLN A 50 -0.40 -8.07 -5.11
N MET A 51 -0.74 -6.98 -4.40
CA MET A 51 -1.60 -5.91 -4.93
C MET A 51 -0.94 -5.18 -6.10
N ILE A 52 0.38 -4.96 -6.02
CA ILE A 52 1.15 -4.35 -7.11
C ILE A 52 1.13 -5.27 -8.34
N GLU A 53 1.37 -6.57 -8.16
CA GLU A 53 1.32 -7.55 -9.27
C GLU A 53 -0.06 -7.61 -9.95
N LYS A 54 -1.14 -7.44 -9.18
CA LYS A 54 -2.52 -7.43 -9.68
C LYS A 54 -2.98 -6.05 -10.16
N ASN A 55 -2.16 -5.01 -10.04
CA ASN A 55 -2.50 -3.60 -10.25
C ASN A 55 -3.78 -3.17 -9.49
N GLU A 56 -3.89 -3.57 -8.22
CA GLU A 56 -5.06 -3.37 -7.36
C GLU A 56 -4.89 -2.11 -6.48
N HIS A 57 -5.61 -1.04 -6.81
CA HIS A 57 -5.38 0.27 -6.18
C HIS A 57 -6.16 0.50 -4.89
N ASP A 58 -7.42 0.05 -4.84
CA ASP A 58 -8.32 0.33 -3.71
C ASP A 58 -7.77 -0.22 -2.39
N HIS A 59 -7.35 -1.48 -2.40
CA HIS A 59 -6.78 -2.11 -1.22
C HIS A 59 -5.39 -1.57 -0.86
N LEU A 60 -4.62 -1.13 -1.87
CA LEU A 60 -3.31 -0.53 -1.67
C LEU A 60 -3.42 0.80 -0.91
N MET A 61 -4.44 1.63 -1.16
CA MET A 61 -4.65 2.85 -0.39
C MET A 61 -4.94 2.56 1.10
N HIS A 62 -5.71 1.51 1.37
CA HIS A 62 -6.11 1.17 2.74
C HIS A 62 -4.96 0.63 3.60
N VAL A 63 -3.92 0.05 2.98
CA VAL A 63 -2.79 -0.55 3.71
C VAL A 63 -1.71 0.47 4.09
N LEU A 64 -1.66 1.62 3.41
CA LEU A 64 -0.62 2.66 3.61
C LEU A 64 -0.40 3.08 5.07
N PRO A 65 -1.43 3.26 5.92
CA PRO A 65 -1.23 3.65 7.32
C PRO A 65 -0.52 2.61 8.19
N PHE A 66 -0.40 1.36 7.72
CA PHE A 66 0.07 0.22 8.51
C PHE A 66 1.42 -0.31 8.04
N VAL A 67 1.87 0.07 6.85
CA VAL A 67 3.13 -0.41 6.26
C VAL A 67 4.34 0.38 6.73
N SER A 68 5.52 -0.16 6.46
CA SER A 68 6.78 0.51 6.77
C SER A 68 7.13 1.58 5.73
N ALA A 69 8.02 2.53 6.09
CA ALA A 69 8.58 3.48 5.14
C ALA A 69 9.28 2.78 3.95
N ASN A 70 9.94 1.64 4.19
CA ASN A 70 10.55 0.84 3.12
C ASN A 70 9.50 0.35 2.11
N THR A 71 8.34 -0.07 2.60
CA THR A 71 7.21 -0.50 1.76
C THR A 71 6.64 0.68 0.96
N ILE A 72 6.56 1.88 1.55
CA ILE A 72 6.17 3.11 0.82
C ILE A 72 7.18 3.42 -0.31
N HIS A 73 8.48 3.31 -0.04
CA HIS A 73 9.51 3.47 -1.07
C HIS A 73 9.38 2.45 -2.19
N MET A 74 9.14 1.17 -1.86
CA MET A 74 8.90 0.13 -2.84
C MET A 74 7.70 0.47 -3.73
N ILE A 75 6.57 0.90 -3.17
CA ILE A 75 5.38 1.30 -3.97
C ILE A 75 5.75 2.41 -4.94
N ARG A 76 6.49 3.44 -4.47
CA ARG A 76 6.94 4.56 -5.30
C ARG A 76 7.88 4.15 -6.44
N GLU A 77 8.80 3.22 -6.18
CA GLU A 77 9.65 2.63 -7.22
C GLU A 77 8.79 1.92 -8.27
N LYS A 78 7.77 1.16 -7.85
CA LYS A 78 6.86 0.46 -8.78
C LYS A 78 6.01 1.42 -9.62
N ILE A 79 5.60 2.56 -9.06
CA ILE A 79 4.97 3.64 -9.84
C ILE A 79 5.95 4.18 -10.90
N SER A 80 7.21 4.44 -10.52
CA SER A 80 8.23 4.98 -11.42
C SER A 80 8.64 3.99 -12.53
N GLU A 81 8.60 2.69 -12.22
CA GLU A 81 8.80 1.59 -13.19
C GLU A 81 7.60 1.38 -14.13
N GLY A 82 6.47 2.08 -13.92
CA GLY A 82 5.24 1.87 -14.69
C GLY A 82 4.51 0.56 -14.34
N LYS A 83 4.83 -0.08 -13.21
CA LYS A 83 4.19 -1.34 -12.77
C LYS A 83 2.90 -1.13 -12.00
N LEU A 84 2.57 0.12 -11.70
CA LEU A 84 1.36 0.51 -11.00
C LEU A 84 0.64 1.62 -11.79
N GLU A 85 0.26 1.29 -13.03
CA GLU A 85 -0.35 2.23 -13.96
C GLU A 85 -1.67 2.77 -13.40
N GLY A 86 -1.82 4.10 -13.38
CA GLY A 86 -3.04 4.78 -12.94
C GLY A 86 -3.14 5.03 -11.43
N PHE A 87 -2.21 4.51 -10.62
CA PHE A 87 -2.18 4.82 -9.21
C PHE A 87 -1.62 6.24 -8.98
N ASP A 88 -2.37 7.06 -8.27
CA ASP A 88 -1.95 8.42 -7.95
C ASP A 88 -0.94 8.43 -6.79
N GLU A 89 0.31 8.80 -7.09
CA GLU A 89 1.43 8.94 -6.13
C GLU A 89 1.08 9.90 -4.96
N SER A 90 0.10 10.79 -5.12
CA SER A 90 -0.33 11.72 -4.07
C SER A 90 -0.81 11.01 -2.79
N HIS A 91 -1.33 9.79 -2.90
CA HIS A 91 -1.76 8.98 -1.76
C HIS A 91 -0.60 8.59 -0.83
N LEU A 92 0.64 8.59 -1.33
CA LEU A 92 1.82 8.26 -0.52
C LEU A 92 2.28 9.45 0.34
N LEU A 93 1.95 10.68 -0.04
CA LEU A 93 2.46 11.90 0.60
C LEU A 93 2.27 11.94 2.13
N PRO A 94 1.11 11.54 2.71
CA PRO A 94 0.93 11.55 4.16
C PRO A 94 1.87 10.62 4.94
N PHE A 95 2.46 9.63 4.25
CA PHE A 95 3.29 8.57 4.82
C PHE A 95 4.77 8.73 4.48
N MET A 96 5.14 9.78 3.75
CA MET A 96 6.51 10.11 3.37
C MET A 96 7.17 11.06 4.37
N SER A 97 8.50 11.03 4.43
CA SER A 97 9.24 12.00 5.23
C SER A 97 9.25 13.39 4.58
N PRO A 98 9.38 14.48 5.36
CA PRO A 98 9.45 15.83 4.80
C PRO A 98 10.58 16.03 3.77
N ASN A 99 11.70 15.30 3.93
CA ASN A 99 12.80 15.35 2.97
C ASN A 99 12.42 14.69 1.64
N GLU A 100 11.76 13.53 1.66
CA GLU A 100 11.29 12.86 0.44
C GLU A 100 10.28 13.72 -0.32
N ILE A 101 9.35 14.37 0.39
CA ILE A 101 8.35 15.26 -0.22
C ILE A 101 9.05 16.45 -0.88
N LYS A 102 10.03 17.06 -0.21
CA LYS A 102 10.83 18.16 -0.76
C LYS A 102 11.58 17.72 -2.02
N ASP A 103 12.20 16.54 -2.00
CA ASP A 103 12.98 16.03 -3.13
C ASP A 103 12.06 15.71 -4.33
N LEU A 104 10.89 15.11 -4.08
CA LEU A 104 9.84 14.87 -5.07
C LEU A 104 9.33 16.19 -5.68
N PHE A 105 9.07 17.21 -4.85
CA PHE A 105 8.63 18.52 -5.33
C PHE A 105 9.63 19.14 -6.31
N TYR A 106 10.92 19.15 -5.97
CA TYR A 106 11.95 19.69 -6.87
C TYR A 106 12.20 18.82 -8.11
N SER A 107 11.98 17.50 -8.06
CA SER A 107 12.08 16.66 -9.25
C SER A 107 10.97 16.99 -10.24
N LYS A 108 9.71 17.10 -9.76
CA LYS A 108 8.56 17.48 -10.57
C LYS A 108 8.70 18.88 -11.20
N LEU A 109 9.21 19.86 -10.45
CA LEU A 109 9.49 21.19 -11.00
C LEU A 109 10.51 21.17 -12.16
N LYS A 110 11.52 20.29 -12.10
CA LYS A 110 12.52 20.15 -13.18
C LYS A 110 11.94 19.46 -14.40
N GLU A 111 11.03 18.50 -14.21
CA GLU A 111 10.31 17.82 -15.30
C GLU A 111 9.45 18.82 -16.08
N THR A 112 8.66 19.65 -15.38
CA THR A 112 7.79 20.66 -16.02
C THR A 112 8.56 21.67 -16.87
N LYS A 113 9.70 22.18 -16.37
CA LYS A 113 10.52 23.14 -17.14
C LYS A 113 11.08 22.53 -18.44
N LYS A 114 11.47 21.26 -18.42
CA LYS A 114 12.00 20.58 -19.61
C LYS A 114 10.92 20.38 -20.68
N GLU A 115 9.67 20.17 -20.30
CA GLU A 115 8.54 20.03 -21.23
C GLU A 115 8.17 21.36 -21.90
N GLU A 116 8.32 22.48 -21.17
CA GLU A 116 8.10 23.83 -21.70
C GLU A 116 9.20 24.26 -22.70
N GLU A 117 10.46 23.86 -22.47
CA GLU A 117 11.59 24.17 -23.36
C GLU A 117 11.62 23.34 -24.66
N GLN A 118 10.84 22.25 -24.73
CA GLN A 118 10.77 21.33 -25.88
C GLN A 118 9.52 21.54 -26.75
N LYS A 119 8.65 22.50 -26.41
CA LYS A 119 7.48 22.92 -27.20
C LYS A 119 7.76 24.21 -27.97
#